data_AF-A0AAJ7J1U5-F1
#
_entry.id   AF-A0AAJ7J1U5-F1
#
_cell.length_a   1.000
_cell.length_b   1.000
_cell.length_c   1.000
_cell.angle_alpha   90.00
_cell.angle_beta   90.00
_cell.angle_gamma   90.00
#
_symmetry.space_group_name_H-M   'P 1'
#
loop_
_entity.id
_entity.type
_entity.pdbx_description
1 polymer ?
#
loop_
_entity_poly.entity_id
_entity_poly.type
_entity_poly.pdbx_seq_one_letter_code
_entity_poly.pdbx_strand_id
1 'polypeptide(L)'
;GLLSRNKNKDESKRFVLVLIDIAALAAQGTSFFLWPLLNSSRPSLWLIPPSLFLVSCGWWENYVSMQSPFGFVKSLARVKKELRLTRYFTYMFISVWKIIAFFISTLLILHMKDETVGHLFSKLSSAFGKHQIMISTVRLDATGRATDIIDILEADNNSIDAFVNTPIYVLLLQIFGAYFAYVFGKFACKILIQGFSYAFPVNLTIPVSISLLIAACGLRNDDPCIFHATIPDYLFYDSPPPHFLNDFVSKQYAWVWLLWLLSQTWITLHVWTPKCERLASTEKLFVVPMYNSLLIDQSMGLNRKRDDQPEVKVE
;
A
#
# COMPACT_ATOMS: atom_id res chain seq x y z
N GLY A 1 20.45 5.98 -2.68
CA GLY A 1 19.81 7.30 -2.53
C GLY A 1 20.74 8.36 -3.06
N LEU A 2 20.51 8.71 -4.32
CA LEU A 2 21.25 9.60 -5.20
C LEU A 2 21.70 10.92 -4.54
N LEU A 3 20.99 11.36 -3.49
CA LEU A 3 21.20 12.62 -2.76
C LEU A 3 21.91 12.51 -1.39
N SER A 4 22.20 11.30 -0.88
CA SER A 4 22.97 11.15 0.39
C SER A 4 24.16 10.19 0.31
N ARG A 5 24.61 9.81 -0.90
CA ARG A 5 25.82 8.99 -1.02
C ARG A 5 27.05 9.83 -0.67
N ASN A 6 27.67 9.45 0.44
CA ASN A 6 28.83 10.09 1.04
C ASN A 6 30.02 10.15 0.04
N LYS A 7 30.81 11.23 0.09
CA LYS A 7 31.89 11.53 -0.87
C LYS A 7 33.06 10.52 -0.86
N ASN A 8 33.13 9.60 0.12
CA ASN A 8 34.31 8.75 0.37
C ASN A 8 34.37 7.42 -0.41
N LYS A 9 33.56 7.20 -1.45
CA LYS A 9 33.66 6.00 -2.31
C LYS A 9 34.28 6.35 -3.66
N ASP A 10 35.11 5.46 -4.20
CA ASP A 10 35.72 5.54 -5.54
C ASP A 10 34.77 6.17 -6.56
N GLU A 11 35.20 7.25 -7.22
CA GLU A 11 34.33 8.07 -8.10
C GLU A 11 33.68 7.26 -9.22
N SER A 12 34.39 6.26 -9.77
CA SER A 12 33.86 5.33 -10.78
C SER A 12 32.69 4.49 -10.27
N LYS A 13 32.81 3.91 -9.06
CA LYS A 13 31.70 3.16 -8.42
C LYS A 13 30.52 4.07 -8.10
N ARG A 14 30.79 5.35 -7.77
CA ARG A 14 29.74 6.33 -7.51
C ARG A 14 28.91 6.63 -8.76
N PHE A 15 29.53 6.81 -9.91
CA PHE A 15 28.81 7.08 -11.17
C PHE A 15 27.88 5.92 -11.54
N VAL A 16 28.38 4.68 -11.51
CA VAL A 16 27.58 3.48 -11.77
C VAL A 16 26.39 3.38 -10.80
N LEU A 17 26.64 3.59 -9.51
CA LEU A 17 25.60 3.56 -8.50
C LEU A 17 24.54 4.66 -8.72
N VAL A 18 24.92 5.85 -9.20
CA VAL A 18 24.00 6.93 -9.57
C VAL A 18 23.15 6.54 -10.77
N LEU A 19 23.73 5.92 -11.80
CA LEU A 19 22.97 5.41 -12.94
C LEU A 19 21.92 4.38 -12.51
N ILE A 20 22.27 3.45 -11.62
CA ILE A 20 21.30 2.46 -11.10
C ILE A 20 20.19 3.16 -10.31
N ASP A 21 20.51 4.18 -9.50
CA ASP A 21 19.50 4.97 -8.79
C ASP A 21 18.55 5.71 -9.77
N ILE A 22 19.05 6.26 -10.88
CA ILE A 22 18.22 6.88 -11.93
C ILE A 22 17.35 5.83 -12.62
N ALA A 23 17.94 4.69 -13.00
CA ALA A 23 17.21 3.60 -13.64
C ALA A 23 16.09 3.06 -12.74
N ALA A 24 16.34 2.88 -11.44
CA ALA A 24 15.33 2.48 -10.47
C ALA A 24 14.21 3.53 -10.37
N LEU A 25 14.55 4.82 -10.29
CA LEU A 25 13.53 5.89 -10.26
C LEU A 25 12.70 5.94 -11.55
N ALA A 26 13.33 5.79 -12.72
CA ALA A 26 12.63 5.75 -14.00
C ALA A 26 11.71 4.53 -14.10
N ALA A 27 12.21 3.35 -13.69
CA ALA A 27 11.46 2.11 -13.58
C ALA A 27 10.20 2.30 -12.71
N GLN A 28 10.35 2.88 -11.51
CA GLN A 28 9.21 3.17 -10.63
C GLN A 28 8.28 4.24 -11.25
N GLY A 29 8.84 5.20 -11.98
CA GLY A 29 8.11 6.25 -12.69
C GLY A 29 7.15 5.71 -13.75
N THR A 30 7.50 4.61 -14.42
CA THR A 30 6.60 3.98 -15.41
C THR A 30 5.31 3.46 -14.78
N SER A 31 5.34 3.07 -13.50
CA SER A 31 4.16 2.58 -12.77
C SER A 31 3.04 3.62 -12.65
N PHE A 32 3.37 4.91 -12.64
CA PHE A 32 2.36 5.97 -12.57
C PHE A 32 1.46 6.00 -13.81
N PHE A 33 2.02 5.72 -14.98
CA PHE A 33 1.35 5.95 -16.27
C PHE A 33 0.95 4.67 -16.99
N LEU A 34 1.56 3.52 -16.68
CA LEU A 34 1.30 2.28 -17.41
C LEU A 34 -0.19 1.88 -17.35
N TRP A 35 -0.78 1.86 -16.16
CA TRP A 35 -2.16 1.41 -15.98
C TRP A 35 -3.22 2.39 -16.54
N PRO A 36 -3.10 3.73 -16.30
CA PRO A 36 -3.99 4.69 -16.94
C PRO A 36 -3.90 4.68 -18.48
N LEU A 37 -2.72 4.41 -19.04
CA LEU A 37 -2.52 4.35 -20.48
C LEU A 37 -3.12 3.08 -21.10
N LEU A 38 -2.89 1.92 -20.48
CA LEU A 38 -3.42 0.62 -20.94
C LEU A 38 -4.95 0.57 -20.93
N ASN A 39 -5.60 1.24 -19.97
CA ASN A 39 -7.06 1.24 -19.86
C ASN A 39 -7.62 2.67 -19.96
N SER A 40 -7.46 3.26 -21.15
CA SER A 40 -7.87 4.64 -21.44
C SER A 40 -9.39 4.88 -21.35
N SER A 41 -10.20 3.81 -21.33
CA SER A 41 -11.66 3.89 -21.19
C SER A 41 -12.15 4.33 -19.80
N ARG A 42 -11.29 4.27 -18.76
CA ARG A 42 -11.65 4.67 -17.39
C ARG A 42 -10.84 5.91 -16.96
N PRO A 43 -11.37 7.13 -17.11
CA PRO A 43 -10.65 8.36 -16.80
C PRO A 43 -10.27 8.48 -15.31
N SER A 44 -10.98 7.78 -14.41
CA SER A 44 -10.66 7.74 -12.98
C SER A 44 -9.27 7.19 -12.67
N LEU A 45 -8.68 6.37 -13.56
CA LEU A 45 -7.35 5.82 -13.38
C LEU A 45 -6.26 6.90 -13.41
N TRP A 46 -6.51 8.05 -14.04
CA TRP A 46 -5.58 9.19 -14.05
C TRP A 46 -5.43 9.87 -12.68
N LEU A 47 -6.26 9.53 -11.69
CA LEU A 47 -6.06 9.94 -10.30
C LEU A 47 -4.90 9.20 -9.62
N ILE A 48 -4.42 8.09 -10.17
CA ILE A 48 -3.32 7.31 -9.61
C ILE A 48 -2.02 8.13 -9.51
N PRO A 49 -1.48 8.74 -10.60
CA PRO A 49 -0.27 9.55 -10.52
C PRO A 49 -0.28 10.65 -9.44
N PRO A 50 -1.28 11.56 -9.40
CA PRO A 50 -1.29 12.62 -8.40
C PRO A 50 -1.44 12.06 -6.97
N SER A 51 -2.23 10.99 -6.78
CA SER A 51 -2.40 10.36 -5.46
C SER A 51 -1.10 9.77 -4.94
N LEU A 52 -0.39 9.01 -5.77
CA LEU A 52 0.87 8.39 -5.40
C LEU A 52 1.97 9.43 -5.14
N PHE A 53 2.00 10.53 -5.91
CA PHE A 53 2.90 11.65 -5.65
C PHE A 53 2.63 12.25 -4.26
N LEU A 54 1.38 12.57 -3.94
CA LEU A 54 1.00 13.11 -2.62
C LEU A 54 1.33 12.14 -1.48
N VAL A 55 1.10 10.83 -1.67
CA VAL A 55 1.48 9.81 -0.68
C VAL A 55 3.00 9.77 -0.47
N SER A 56 3.78 9.90 -1.54
CA SER A 56 5.25 9.92 -1.46
C SER A 56 5.78 11.10 -0.62
N CYS A 57 5.10 12.24 -0.67
CA CYS A 57 5.44 13.41 0.14
C CYS A 57 5.39 13.09 1.64
N GLY A 58 4.63 12.10 2.10
CA GLY A 58 4.60 11.70 3.52
C GLY A 58 5.92 11.15 4.06
N TRP A 59 6.82 10.66 3.19
CA TRP A 59 8.06 9.99 3.58
C TRP A 59 9.32 10.87 3.43
N TRP A 60 9.13 12.14 3.09
CA TRP A 60 10.21 13.09 2.78
C TRP A 60 11.31 13.15 3.85
N GLU A 61 10.93 13.08 5.14
CA GLU A 61 11.87 13.17 6.26
C GLU A 61 12.97 12.11 6.18
N ASN A 62 12.70 10.93 5.63
CA ASN A 62 13.70 9.87 5.54
C ASN A 62 14.74 10.12 4.45
N TYR A 63 14.36 10.81 3.37
CA TYR A 63 15.18 10.96 2.16
C TYR A 63 15.93 12.29 2.06
N VAL A 64 15.67 13.20 2.99
CA VAL A 64 16.33 14.51 3.04
C VAL A 64 17.58 14.51 3.94
N SER A 65 18.67 15.09 3.41
CA SER A 65 19.97 15.21 4.07
C SER A 65 20.54 16.64 4.00
N MET A 66 21.25 17.05 5.05
CA MET A 66 21.97 18.33 5.14
C MET A 66 23.13 18.46 4.15
N GLN A 67 23.63 17.33 3.65
CA GLN A 67 24.76 17.24 2.72
C GLN A 67 24.32 17.37 1.25
N SER A 68 23.01 17.54 1.00
CA SER A 68 22.48 17.69 -0.36
C SER A 68 22.98 18.97 -1.02
N PRO A 69 23.31 18.94 -2.33
CA PRO A 69 23.70 20.13 -3.10
C PRO A 69 22.55 21.12 -3.33
N PHE A 70 21.29 20.67 -3.17
CA PHE A 70 20.11 21.49 -3.44
C PHE A 70 19.68 22.29 -2.21
N GLY A 71 19.58 23.62 -2.35
CA GLY A 71 19.24 24.54 -1.24
C GLY A 71 17.89 24.24 -0.56
N PHE A 72 16.85 23.93 -1.34
CA PHE A 72 15.53 23.54 -0.81
C PHE A 72 15.62 22.27 0.06
N VAL A 73 16.32 21.24 -0.41
CA VAL A 73 16.51 19.98 0.33
C VAL A 73 17.25 20.24 1.65
N LYS A 74 18.24 21.14 1.65
CA LYS A 74 18.96 21.55 2.87
C LYS A 74 18.05 22.29 3.86
N SER A 75 17.12 23.10 3.37
CA SER A 75 16.10 23.76 4.21
C SER A 75 15.19 22.73 4.88
N LEU A 76 14.65 21.78 4.12
CA LEU A 76 13.85 20.67 4.66
C LEU A 76 14.65 19.84 5.68
N ALA A 77 15.95 19.63 5.45
CA ALA A 77 16.82 18.92 6.38
C ALA A 77 16.95 19.65 7.72
N ARG A 78 16.90 20.99 7.73
CA ARG A 78 16.89 21.82 8.94
C ARG A 78 15.60 21.64 9.73
N VAL A 79 14.46 21.74 9.04
CA VAL A 79 13.15 21.50 9.65
C VAL A 79 13.08 20.10 10.27
N LYS A 80 13.56 19.06 9.58
CA LYS A 80 13.68 17.70 10.12
C LYS A 80 14.48 17.63 11.43
N LYS A 81 15.56 18.40 11.55
CA LYS A 81 16.40 18.42 12.76
C LYS A 81 15.67 19.07 13.95
N GLU A 82 14.96 20.16 13.69
CA GLU A 82 14.17 20.88 14.69
C GLU A 82 12.96 20.06 15.15
N LEU A 83 12.29 19.37 14.21
CA LEU A 83 11.17 18.47 14.50
C LEU A 83 11.53 17.29 15.40
N ARG A 84 12.81 16.94 15.56
CA ARG A 84 13.22 15.78 16.37
C ARG A 84 12.77 15.90 17.83
N LEU A 85 12.77 17.10 18.40
CA LEU A 85 12.40 17.33 19.80
C LEU A 85 10.88 17.40 19.99
N THR A 86 10.15 17.96 19.03
CA THR A 86 8.69 18.18 19.11
C THR A 86 7.88 17.08 18.44
N ARG A 87 8.52 16.08 17.85
CA ARG A 87 7.93 15.05 16.98
C ARG A 87 6.64 14.46 17.52
N TYR A 88 6.67 13.88 18.72
CA TYR A 88 5.51 13.21 19.28
C TYR A 88 4.32 14.16 19.45
N PHE A 89 4.58 15.38 19.92
CA PHE A 89 3.58 16.41 20.08
C PHE A 89 3.01 16.83 18.72
N THR A 90 3.86 17.14 17.74
CA THR A 90 3.45 17.50 16.38
C THR A 90 2.60 16.40 15.72
N TYR A 91 3.00 15.13 15.85
CA TYR A 91 2.24 14.00 15.29
C TYR A 91 0.88 13.77 15.98
N MET A 92 0.72 14.17 17.24
CA MET A 92 -0.57 14.16 17.92
C MET A 92 -1.56 15.13 17.24
N PHE A 93 -1.16 16.39 16.98
CA PHE A 93 -2.01 17.34 16.26
C PHE A 93 -2.25 16.94 14.80
N ILE A 94 -1.21 16.43 14.12
CA ILE A 94 -1.34 15.92 12.75
C ILE A 94 -2.36 14.78 12.69
N SER A 95 -2.42 13.91 13.69
CA SER A 95 -3.39 12.80 13.71
C SER A 95 -4.84 13.30 13.75
N VAL A 96 -5.13 14.29 14.59
CA VAL A 96 -6.45 14.94 14.66
C VAL A 96 -6.78 15.63 13.34
N TRP A 97 -5.82 16.36 12.76
CA TRP A 97 -6.00 17.02 11.48
C TRP A 97 -6.27 16.02 10.34
N LYS A 98 -5.58 14.88 10.33
CA LYS A 98 -5.83 13.80 9.36
C LYS A 98 -7.24 13.25 9.49
N ILE A 99 -7.73 13.01 10.72
CA ILE A 99 -9.10 12.52 10.95
C ILE A 99 -10.11 13.53 10.40
N ILE A 100 -9.93 14.82 10.69
CA ILE A 100 -10.80 15.90 10.20
C ILE A 100 -10.76 15.96 8.66
N ALA A 101 -9.57 15.93 8.06
CA ALA A 101 -9.41 15.98 6.61
C ALA A 101 -10.03 14.76 5.91
N PHE A 102 -9.85 13.55 6.45
CA PHE A 102 -10.51 12.35 5.96
C PHE A 102 -12.04 12.50 6.03
N PHE A 103 -12.55 12.92 7.18
CA PHE A 103 -13.98 13.10 7.37
C PHE A 103 -14.57 14.14 6.40
N ILE A 104 -13.97 15.33 6.29
CA ILE A 104 -14.40 16.37 5.35
C ILE A 104 -14.35 15.85 3.90
N SER A 105 -13.29 15.15 3.53
CA SER A 105 -13.17 14.59 2.18
C SER A 105 -14.28 13.57 1.89
N THR A 106 -14.65 12.72 2.85
CA THR A 106 -15.78 11.80 2.73
C THR A 106 -17.10 12.55 2.54
N LEU A 107 -17.37 13.59 3.34
CA LEU A 107 -18.59 14.39 3.20
C LEU A 107 -18.67 15.10 1.85
N LEU A 108 -17.55 15.66 1.38
CA LEU A 108 -17.46 16.31 0.07
C LEU A 108 -17.71 15.32 -1.07
N ILE A 109 -17.10 14.12 -1.02
CA ILE A 109 -17.30 13.09 -2.04
C ILE A 109 -18.76 12.64 -2.07
N LEU A 110 -19.40 12.43 -0.91
CA LEU A 110 -20.82 12.07 -0.85
C LEU A 110 -21.71 13.16 -1.42
N HIS A 111 -21.42 14.42 -1.10
CA HIS A 111 -22.15 15.57 -1.65
C HIS A 111 -21.98 15.67 -3.18
N MET A 112 -20.77 15.46 -3.70
CA MET A 112 -20.50 15.45 -5.14
C MET A 112 -21.16 14.27 -5.88
N LYS A 113 -21.53 13.20 -5.17
CA LYS A 113 -22.29 12.07 -5.72
C LYS A 113 -23.81 12.28 -5.64
N ASP A 114 -24.26 13.47 -5.27
CA ASP A 114 -25.67 13.81 -5.02
C ASP A 114 -26.32 12.93 -3.94
N GLU A 115 -25.52 12.34 -3.04
CA GLU A 115 -26.02 11.59 -1.90
C GLU A 115 -26.35 12.53 -0.73
N THR A 116 -27.44 12.22 -0.02
CA THR A 116 -27.84 13.00 1.14
C THR A 116 -26.87 12.75 2.30
N VAL A 117 -25.98 13.71 2.57
CA VAL A 117 -24.99 13.65 3.67
C VAL A 117 -25.64 13.33 5.03
N GLY A 118 -26.88 13.77 5.25
CA GLY A 118 -27.65 13.46 6.45
C GLY A 118 -27.86 11.96 6.70
N HIS A 119 -27.86 11.12 5.65
CA HIS A 119 -27.98 9.67 5.78
C HIS A 119 -26.83 9.04 6.56
N LEU A 120 -25.64 9.63 6.54
CA LEU A 120 -24.48 9.13 7.27
C LEU A 120 -24.71 9.14 8.79
N PHE A 121 -25.52 10.10 9.27
CA PHE A 121 -25.87 10.23 10.69
C PHE A 121 -27.21 9.58 11.01
N SER A 122 -28.22 9.74 10.14
CA SER A 122 -29.57 9.26 10.41
C SER A 122 -29.73 7.74 10.21
N LYS A 123 -28.98 7.14 9.27
CA LYS A 123 -29.07 5.71 8.96
C LYS A 123 -27.93 4.89 9.58
N LEU A 124 -27.11 5.46 10.45
CA LEU A 124 -25.99 4.75 11.08
C LEU A 124 -26.46 3.48 11.81
N SER A 125 -27.48 3.60 12.67
CA SER A 125 -28.03 2.44 13.41
C SER A 125 -28.69 1.42 12.49
N SER A 126 -29.29 1.87 11.38
CA SER A 126 -29.92 0.98 10.40
C SER A 126 -28.88 0.25 9.56
N ALA A 127 -27.74 0.89 9.27
CA ALA A 127 -26.65 0.32 8.49
C ALA A 127 -25.94 -0.83 9.24
N PHE A 128 -25.81 -0.72 10.56
CA PHE A 128 -25.35 -1.81 11.43
C PHE A 128 -26.49 -2.73 11.90
N GLY A 129 -27.70 -2.59 11.33
CA GLY A 129 -28.83 -3.48 11.58
C GLY A 129 -28.91 -4.63 10.57
N LYS A 130 -29.86 -5.54 10.77
CA LYS A 130 -30.21 -6.55 9.77
C LYS A 130 -30.73 -5.84 8.51
N HIS A 131 -30.09 -6.08 7.38
CA HIS A 131 -30.50 -5.55 6.10
C HIS A 131 -30.31 -6.63 5.02
N GLN A 132 -31.11 -6.55 3.97
CA GLN A 132 -31.04 -7.47 2.84
C GLN A 132 -30.11 -6.90 1.77
N ILE A 133 -29.30 -7.76 1.17
CA ILE A 133 -28.48 -7.41 0.00
C ILE A 133 -29.15 -8.04 -1.22
N MET A 134 -29.44 -7.20 -2.22
CA MET A 134 -29.98 -7.64 -3.50
C MET A 134 -28.85 -8.24 -4.31
N ILE A 135 -28.95 -9.51 -4.68
CA ILE A 135 -27.94 -10.20 -5.48
C ILE A 135 -28.53 -10.48 -6.85
N SER A 136 -27.78 -10.09 -7.88
CA SER A 136 -28.07 -10.47 -9.26
C SER A 136 -27.30 -11.75 -9.58
N THR A 137 -27.99 -12.87 -9.74
CA THR A 137 -27.35 -14.12 -10.17
C THR A 137 -27.06 -14.04 -11.66
N VAL A 138 -25.78 -14.09 -12.04
CA VAL A 138 -25.36 -14.23 -13.44
C VAL A 138 -25.27 -15.71 -13.74
N ARG A 139 -26.14 -16.24 -14.61
CA ARG A 139 -26.01 -17.62 -15.12
C ARG A 139 -24.90 -17.63 -16.18
N LEU A 140 -23.84 -18.40 -15.95
CA LEU A 140 -22.87 -18.71 -17.00
C LEU A 140 -23.46 -19.78 -17.92
N ASP A 141 -23.58 -19.46 -19.21
CA ASP A 141 -24.02 -20.43 -20.21
C ASP A 141 -22.92 -21.47 -20.47
N ALA A 142 -23.33 -22.69 -20.87
CA ALA A 142 -22.52 -23.91 -20.98
C ALA A 142 -21.30 -23.84 -21.94
N THR A 143 -20.99 -22.69 -22.53
CA THR A 143 -19.83 -22.45 -23.40
C THR A 143 -18.73 -21.60 -22.76
N GLY A 144 -18.87 -21.22 -21.48
CA GLY A 144 -17.80 -20.53 -20.74
C GLY A 144 -17.46 -19.12 -21.23
N ARG A 145 -18.31 -18.53 -22.09
CA ARG A 145 -18.23 -17.13 -22.50
C ARG A 145 -19.26 -16.35 -21.72
N ALA A 146 -18.80 -15.35 -20.94
CA ALA A 146 -19.67 -14.26 -20.51
C ALA A 146 -20.03 -13.47 -21.79
N THR A 147 -21.22 -13.69 -22.32
CA THR A 147 -21.72 -12.92 -23.46
C THR A 147 -22.02 -11.49 -23.03
N ASP A 148 -21.62 -10.55 -23.87
CA ASP A 148 -21.83 -9.12 -23.70
C ASP A 148 -23.31 -8.78 -23.51
N ILE A 149 -23.67 -8.36 -22.29
CA ILE A 149 -24.66 -7.32 -21.89
C ILE A 149 -26.12 -7.44 -22.38
N ILE A 150 -26.52 -8.29 -23.34
CA ILE A 150 -27.84 -8.17 -23.99
C ILE A 150 -28.85 -9.29 -23.65
N ASP A 151 -28.43 -10.46 -23.17
CA ASP A 151 -29.39 -11.49 -22.71
C ASP A 151 -29.35 -11.66 -21.19
N ILE A 152 -29.85 -10.64 -20.48
CA ILE A 152 -30.31 -10.78 -19.09
C ILE A 152 -31.62 -11.56 -19.14
N LEU A 153 -31.53 -12.87 -19.36
CA LEU A 153 -32.61 -13.81 -19.05
C LEU A 153 -32.84 -13.75 -17.54
N GLU A 154 -33.92 -13.06 -17.14
CA GLU A 154 -34.48 -12.98 -15.78
C GLU A 154 -33.45 -13.16 -14.66
N ALA A 155 -32.80 -12.05 -14.27
CA ALA A 155 -32.11 -11.99 -12.99
C ALA A 155 -33.17 -12.21 -11.89
N ASP A 156 -33.29 -13.44 -11.42
CA ASP A 156 -34.07 -13.77 -10.23
C ASP A 156 -33.45 -13.00 -9.06
N ASN A 157 -34.16 -11.98 -8.60
CA ASN A 157 -33.69 -11.06 -7.57
C ASN A 157 -33.79 -11.76 -6.22
N ASN A 158 -32.77 -12.56 -5.91
CA ASN A 158 -32.66 -13.22 -4.63
C ASN A 158 -32.05 -12.27 -3.61
N SER A 159 -32.72 -12.15 -2.46
CA SER A 159 -32.24 -11.36 -1.33
C SER A 159 -31.57 -12.28 -0.31
N ILE A 160 -30.36 -11.92 0.11
CA ILE A 160 -29.62 -12.64 1.16
C ILE A 160 -29.47 -11.71 2.36
N ASP A 161 -29.70 -12.28 3.54
CA ASP A 161 -29.49 -11.61 4.81
C ASP A 161 -28.02 -11.19 4.96
N ALA A 162 -27.78 -9.89 5.18
CA ALA A 162 -26.44 -9.41 5.45
C ALA A 162 -25.95 -9.90 6.81
N PHE A 163 -24.72 -10.39 6.85
CA PHE A 163 -24.02 -10.65 8.10
C PHE A 163 -23.61 -9.32 8.74
N VAL A 164 -24.37 -8.92 9.75
CA VAL A 164 -24.23 -7.62 10.46
C VAL A 164 -22.82 -7.38 11.01
N ASN A 165 -22.15 -8.44 11.47
CA ASN A 165 -20.84 -8.33 12.12
C ASN A 165 -19.65 -8.30 11.14
N THR A 166 -19.88 -8.56 9.85
CA THR A 166 -18.80 -8.64 8.84
C THR A 166 -17.94 -7.37 8.78
N PRO A 167 -18.48 -6.14 8.76
CA PRO A 167 -17.66 -4.93 8.76
C PRO A 167 -16.78 -4.80 10.00
N ILE A 168 -17.27 -5.26 11.16
CA ILE A 168 -16.52 -5.25 12.43
C ILE A 168 -15.35 -6.23 12.34
N TYR A 169 -15.57 -7.45 11.82
CA TYR A 169 -14.49 -8.41 11.63
C TYR A 169 -13.42 -7.90 10.66
N VAL A 170 -13.81 -7.30 9.54
CA VAL A 170 -12.87 -6.69 8.58
C VAL A 170 -12.06 -5.57 9.24
N LEU A 171 -12.72 -4.72 10.05
CA LEU A 171 -12.05 -3.64 10.79
C LEU A 171 -11.04 -4.20 11.81
N LEU A 172 -11.44 -5.20 12.60
CA LEU A 172 -10.55 -5.82 13.58
C LEU A 172 -9.37 -6.53 12.91
N LEU A 173 -9.59 -7.24 11.80
CA LEU A 173 -8.52 -7.84 11.01
C LEU A 173 -7.51 -6.80 10.53
N GLN A 174 -7.97 -5.65 10.05
CA GLN A 174 -7.07 -4.56 9.63
C GLN A 174 -6.28 -3.99 10.82
N ILE A 175 -6.95 -3.72 11.95
CA ILE A 175 -6.33 -3.14 13.14
C ILE A 175 -5.25 -4.08 13.69
N PHE A 176 -5.61 -5.34 13.95
CA PHE A 176 -4.69 -6.32 14.52
C PHE A 176 -3.59 -6.71 13.53
N GLY A 177 -3.92 -6.89 12.25
CA GLY A 177 -2.94 -7.21 11.21
C GLY A 177 -1.86 -6.15 11.09
N ALA A 178 -2.25 -4.88 11.00
CA ALA A 178 -1.29 -3.77 10.91
C ALA A 178 -0.50 -3.58 12.23
N TYR A 179 -1.16 -3.75 13.38
CA TYR A 179 -0.51 -3.67 14.69
C TYR A 179 0.55 -4.75 14.86
N PHE A 180 0.22 -6.01 14.58
CA PHE A 180 1.15 -7.13 14.70
C PHE A 180 2.32 -7.00 13.72
N ALA A 181 2.06 -6.61 12.46
CA ALA A 181 3.13 -6.36 11.49
C ALA A 181 4.12 -5.30 12.01
N TYR A 182 3.61 -4.20 12.57
CA TYR A 182 4.46 -3.16 13.16
C TYR A 182 5.24 -3.65 14.38
N VAL A 183 4.58 -4.34 15.33
CA VAL A 183 5.22 -4.83 16.57
C VAL A 183 6.32 -5.84 16.27
N PHE A 184 6.02 -6.87 15.46
CA PHE A 184 6.99 -7.90 15.09
C PHE A 184 8.11 -7.32 14.23
N GLY A 185 7.79 -6.41 13.30
CA GLY A 185 8.80 -5.74 12.51
C GLY A 185 9.76 -4.89 13.36
N LYS A 186 9.22 -4.12 14.30
CA LYS A 186 10.02 -3.34 15.26
C LYS A 186 10.89 -4.24 16.13
N PHE A 187 10.35 -5.37 16.58
CA PHE A 187 11.10 -6.36 17.35
C PHE A 187 12.27 -6.93 16.54
N ALA A 188 12.03 -7.35 15.29
CA ALA A 188 13.06 -7.85 14.37
C ALA A 188 14.19 -6.83 14.15
N CYS A 189 13.85 -5.55 13.99
CA CYS A 189 14.84 -4.47 13.88
C CYS A 189 15.69 -4.29 15.16
N LYS A 190 15.10 -4.46 16.35
CA LYS A 190 15.83 -4.31 17.63
C LYS A 190 16.84 -5.42 17.88
N ILE A 191 16.54 -6.64 17.45
CA ILE A 191 17.40 -7.82 17.64
C ILE A 191 18.34 -8.08 16.45
N LEU A 192 18.37 -7.18 15.46
CA LEU A 192 19.24 -7.22 14.28
C LEU A 192 18.97 -8.37 13.27
N ILE A 193 17.81 -9.04 13.33
CA ILE A 193 17.40 -10.05 12.31
C ILE A 193 16.60 -9.43 11.15
N GLN A 194 16.73 -8.12 10.95
CA GLN A 194 15.86 -7.37 10.04
C GLN A 194 15.92 -7.83 8.58
N GLY A 195 17.04 -8.40 8.10
CA GLY A 195 17.12 -8.86 6.70
C GLY A 195 16.03 -9.90 6.40
N PHE A 196 15.98 -10.96 7.21
CA PHE A 196 15.04 -12.06 7.04
C PHE A 196 13.64 -11.75 7.57
N SER A 197 13.52 -11.10 8.74
CA SER A 197 12.22 -10.95 9.42
C SER A 197 11.55 -9.58 9.23
N TYR A 198 12.17 -8.68 8.46
CA TYR A 198 11.61 -7.35 8.17
C TYR A 198 11.70 -6.99 6.69
N ALA A 199 12.91 -6.93 6.12
CA ALA A 199 13.15 -6.50 4.75
C ALA A 199 12.54 -7.46 3.73
N PHE A 200 12.72 -8.77 3.95
CA PHE A 200 12.18 -9.80 3.06
C PHE A 200 10.64 -9.84 3.06
N PRO A 201 9.92 -9.96 4.22
CA PRO A 201 8.47 -9.94 4.25
C PRO A 201 7.86 -8.65 3.67
N VAL A 202 8.43 -7.48 3.99
CA VAL A 202 7.92 -6.18 3.50
C VAL A 202 7.97 -6.09 1.97
N ASN A 203 9.03 -6.56 1.33
CA ASN A 203 9.13 -6.55 -0.13
C ASN A 203 8.28 -7.66 -0.78
N LEU A 204 8.09 -8.80 -0.10
CA LEU A 204 7.34 -9.94 -0.64
C LEU A 204 5.82 -9.86 -0.42
N THR A 205 5.34 -8.96 0.45
CA THR A 205 3.92 -8.86 0.81
C THR A 205 3.02 -8.68 -0.40
N ILE A 206 3.35 -7.76 -1.31
CA ILE A 206 2.55 -7.53 -2.52
C ILE A 206 2.54 -8.77 -3.43
N PRO A 207 3.71 -9.38 -3.78
CA PRO A 207 3.75 -10.64 -4.50
C PRO A 207 2.85 -11.72 -3.95
N VAL A 208 3.00 -12.01 -2.66
CA VAL A 208 2.28 -13.09 -2.00
C VAL A 208 0.78 -12.78 -1.98
N SER A 209 0.40 -11.54 -1.70
CA SER A 209 -1.02 -11.15 -1.66
C SER A 209 -1.69 -11.31 -3.02
N ILE A 210 -1.04 -10.89 -4.11
CA ILE A 210 -1.59 -11.05 -5.46
C ILE A 210 -1.66 -12.52 -5.86
N SER A 211 -0.61 -13.31 -5.59
CA SER A 211 -0.62 -14.75 -5.87
C SER A 211 -1.70 -15.51 -5.10
N LEU A 212 -1.90 -15.18 -3.81
CA LEU A 212 -2.97 -15.75 -3.01
C LEU A 212 -4.35 -15.35 -3.53
N LEU A 213 -4.53 -14.10 -3.96
CA LEU A 213 -5.80 -13.63 -4.54
C LEU A 213 -6.10 -14.36 -5.86
N ILE A 214 -5.11 -14.51 -6.74
CA ILE A 214 -5.23 -15.25 -7.99
C ILE A 214 -5.60 -16.72 -7.70
N ALA A 215 -4.93 -17.35 -6.74
CA ALA A 215 -5.23 -18.73 -6.36
C ALA A 215 -6.65 -18.86 -5.79
N ALA A 216 -7.09 -17.93 -4.94
CA ALA A 216 -8.44 -17.91 -4.40
C ALA A 216 -9.50 -17.72 -5.50
N CYS A 217 -9.25 -16.85 -6.48
CA CYS A 217 -10.13 -16.71 -7.64
C CYS A 217 -10.17 -17.97 -8.49
N GLY A 218 -9.03 -18.64 -8.70
CA GLY A 218 -8.96 -19.92 -9.41
C GLY A 218 -9.82 -20.99 -8.75
N LEU A 219 -9.64 -21.18 -7.44
CA LEU A 219 -10.43 -22.14 -6.66
C LEU A 219 -11.94 -21.86 -6.70
N ARG A 220 -12.35 -20.58 -6.64
CA ARG A 220 -13.76 -20.20 -6.72
C ARG A 220 -14.36 -20.38 -8.12
N ASN A 221 -13.55 -20.22 -9.16
CA ASN A 221 -14.00 -20.46 -10.53
C ASN A 221 -14.22 -21.95 -10.79
N ASP A 222 -13.45 -22.83 -10.15
CA ASP A 222 -13.61 -24.29 -10.23
C ASP A 222 -14.79 -24.77 -9.36
N ASP A 223 -14.92 -24.26 -8.13
CA ASP A 223 -16.04 -24.52 -7.22
C ASP A 223 -16.59 -23.20 -6.63
N PRO A 224 -17.77 -22.74 -7.09
CA PRO A 224 -18.40 -21.51 -6.60
C PRO A 224 -18.68 -21.50 -5.09
N CYS A 225 -18.79 -22.68 -4.47
CA CYS A 225 -19.18 -22.86 -3.08
C CYS A 225 -17.98 -23.04 -2.12
N ILE A 226 -16.74 -23.01 -2.62
CA ILE A 226 -15.56 -23.39 -1.82
C ILE A 226 -15.31 -22.51 -0.57
N PHE A 227 -15.73 -21.25 -0.62
CA PHE A 227 -15.60 -20.30 0.49
C PHE A 227 -16.89 -20.10 1.30
N HIS A 228 -17.94 -20.87 0.98
CA HIS A 228 -19.21 -20.80 1.67
C HIS A 228 -19.02 -21.01 3.18
N ALA A 229 -19.81 -20.31 3.99
CA ALA A 229 -19.72 -20.23 5.46
C ALA A 229 -18.44 -19.58 6.05
N THR A 230 -17.35 -19.42 5.29
CA THR A 230 -16.15 -18.70 5.78
C THR A 230 -16.20 -17.23 5.39
N ILE A 231 -16.53 -16.94 4.13
CA ILE A 231 -16.71 -15.60 3.59
C ILE A 231 -18.18 -15.46 3.17
N PRO A 232 -18.87 -14.37 3.52
CA PRO A 232 -20.23 -14.15 3.04
C PRO A 232 -20.30 -14.22 1.51
N ASP A 233 -21.29 -14.93 0.96
CA ASP A 233 -21.36 -15.23 -0.48
C ASP A 233 -21.44 -13.95 -1.35
N TYR A 234 -21.96 -12.86 -0.79
CA TYR A 234 -22.03 -11.54 -1.43
C TYR A 234 -20.72 -10.74 -1.36
N LEU A 235 -19.73 -11.16 -0.58
CA LEU A 235 -18.50 -10.43 -0.30
C LEU A 235 -17.28 -11.18 -0.83
N PHE A 236 -17.04 -11.07 -2.13
CA PHE A 236 -15.82 -11.59 -2.74
C PHE A 236 -15.28 -10.60 -3.78
N TYR A 237 -14.01 -10.79 -4.17
CA TYR A 237 -13.41 -10.01 -5.24
C TYR A 237 -14.05 -10.35 -6.59
N ASP A 238 -14.10 -9.39 -7.49
CA ASP A 238 -14.53 -9.65 -8.87
C ASP A 238 -13.50 -10.56 -9.55
N SER A 239 -13.86 -11.83 -9.74
CA SER A 239 -12.96 -12.88 -10.22
C SER A 239 -12.87 -12.81 -11.74
N PRO A 240 -11.67 -12.61 -12.31
CA PRO A 240 -11.54 -12.55 -13.75
C PRO A 240 -11.74 -13.94 -14.39
N PRO A 241 -12.08 -14.00 -15.70
CA PRO A 241 -12.39 -15.26 -16.39
C PRO A 241 -11.18 -16.22 -16.44
N PRO A 242 -11.37 -17.52 -16.63
CA PRO A 242 -10.30 -18.54 -16.53
C PRO A 242 -9.12 -18.34 -17.50
N HIS A 243 -9.31 -17.67 -18.65
CA HIS A 243 -8.22 -17.31 -19.57
C HIS A 243 -7.38 -16.10 -19.10
N PHE A 244 -7.72 -15.50 -17.95
CA PHE A 244 -7.11 -14.30 -17.42
C PHE A 244 -5.62 -14.43 -17.17
N LEU A 245 -5.09 -15.59 -16.76
CA LEU A 245 -3.65 -15.70 -16.47
C LEU A 245 -2.78 -15.45 -17.70
N ASN A 246 -3.17 -16.02 -18.85
CA ASN A 246 -2.46 -15.78 -20.11
C ASN A 246 -2.62 -14.32 -20.55
N ASP A 247 -3.81 -13.75 -20.42
CA ASP A 247 -4.07 -12.35 -20.74
C ASP A 247 -3.40 -11.37 -19.75
N PHE A 248 -3.23 -11.74 -18.49
CA PHE A 248 -2.59 -10.97 -17.44
C PHE A 248 -1.08 -10.89 -17.67
N VAL A 249 -0.46 -12.03 -17.97
CA VAL A 249 0.97 -12.08 -18.28
C VAL A 249 1.28 -11.41 -19.61
N SER A 250 0.47 -11.65 -20.65
CA SER A 250 0.74 -11.18 -22.02
C SER A 250 0.21 -9.76 -22.30
N LYS A 251 -1.07 -9.47 -22.04
CA LYS A 251 -1.72 -8.20 -22.39
C LYS A 251 -1.58 -7.13 -21.30
N GLN A 252 -1.51 -7.52 -20.03
CA GLN A 252 -1.33 -6.56 -18.92
C GLN A 252 0.13 -6.39 -18.48
N TYR A 253 1.07 -7.00 -19.20
CA TYR A 253 2.50 -6.87 -18.96
C TYR A 253 2.91 -7.18 -17.51
N ALA A 254 2.36 -8.24 -16.91
CA ALA A 254 2.64 -8.60 -15.51
C ALA A 254 4.14 -8.76 -15.21
N TRP A 255 4.97 -9.06 -16.20
CA TRP A 255 6.43 -9.11 -16.05
C TRP A 255 7.06 -7.74 -15.68
N VAL A 256 6.43 -6.62 -16.06
CA VAL A 256 6.88 -5.26 -15.71
C VAL A 256 6.83 -5.05 -14.19
N TRP A 257 5.96 -5.76 -13.49
CA TRP A 257 5.89 -5.70 -12.04
C TRP A 257 7.12 -6.32 -11.36
N LEU A 258 7.82 -7.28 -11.98
CA LEU A 258 9.12 -7.75 -11.47
C LEU A 258 10.17 -6.64 -11.52
N LEU A 259 10.15 -5.83 -12.57
CA LEU A 259 11.02 -4.67 -12.70
C LEU A 259 10.70 -3.60 -11.64
N TRP A 260 9.42 -3.38 -11.33
CA TRP A 260 9.02 -2.51 -10.22
C TRP A 260 9.43 -3.07 -8.86
N LEU A 261 9.33 -4.38 -8.64
CA LEU A 261 9.76 -5.03 -7.40
C LEU A 261 11.27 -4.89 -7.18
N LEU A 262 12.07 -5.09 -8.24
CA LEU A 262 13.51 -4.87 -8.18
C LEU A 262 13.86 -3.41 -7.90
N SER A 263 13.14 -2.47 -8.53
CA SER A 263 13.29 -1.04 -8.24
C SER A 263 12.97 -0.71 -6.79
N GLN A 264 11.84 -1.19 -6.27
CA GLN A 264 11.44 -0.98 -4.87
C GLN A 264 12.45 -1.58 -3.89
N THR A 265 12.98 -2.77 -4.19
CA THR A 265 14.03 -3.42 -3.39
C THR A 265 15.31 -2.58 -3.38
N TRP A 266 15.67 -1.97 -4.52
CA TRP A 266 16.81 -1.08 -4.62
C TRP A 266 16.62 0.23 -3.84
N ILE A 267 15.45 0.85 -3.94
CA ILE A 267 15.09 2.06 -3.18
C ILE A 267 15.11 1.79 -1.67
N THR A 268 14.70 0.59 -1.25
CA THR A 268 14.67 0.14 0.15
C THR A 268 15.91 -0.65 0.56
N LEU A 269 17.01 -0.59 -0.20
CA LEU A 269 18.23 -1.36 0.09
C LEU A 269 18.83 -1.05 1.48
N HIS A 270 18.60 0.16 2.02
CA HIS A 270 19.03 0.52 3.37
C HIS A 270 18.34 -0.30 4.47
N VAL A 271 17.19 -0.91 4.18
CA VAL A 271 16.48 -1.80 5.09
C VAL A 271 17.17 -3.17 5.18
N TRP A 272 17.89 -3.58 4.14
CA TRP A 272 18.59 -4.87 4.10
C TRP A 272 19.92 -4.86 4.85
N THR A 273 20.56 -3.70 4.98
CA THR A 273 21.90 -3.56 5.56
C THR A 273 21.87 -2.65 6.81
N PRO A 274 21.50 -3.19 7.99
CA PRO A 274 21.45 -2.40 9.22
C PRO A 274 22.84 -1.90 9.59
N LYS A 275 22.94 -0.64 10.04
CA LYS A 275 24.14 -0.13 10.72
C LYS A 275 23.85 0.33 12.14
N CYS A 276 22.81 -0.24 12.76
CA CYS A 276 22.32 0.16 14.07
C CYS A 276 22.89 -0.75 15.18
N GLU A 277 23.04 -0.18 16.37
CA GLU A 277 23.36 -0.91 17.59
C GLU A 277 22.21 -1.85 18.01
N ARG A 278 22.56 -2.97 18.66
CA ARG A 278 21.57 -3.90 19.22
C ARG A 278 20.72 -3.16 20.27
N LEU A 279 19.41 -3.39 20.27
CA LEU A 279 18.44 -2.74 21.18
C LEU A 279 18.37 -1.21 21.07
N ALA A 280 18.74 -0.63 19.92
CA ALA A 280 18.58 0.80 19.68
C ALA A 280 17.13 1.29 19.94
N SER A 281 17.01 2.53 20.43
CA SER A 281 15.70 3.14 20.68
C SER A 281 14.88 3.28 19.39
N THR A 282 13.56 3.31 19.51
CA THR A 282 12.66 3.34 18.33
C THR A 282 12.89 4.60 17.48
N GLU A 283 13.20 5.72 18.12
CA GLU A 283 13.53 6.99 17.45
C GLU A 283 14.88 6.97 16.69
N LYS A 284 15.79 6.05 17.07
CA LYS A 284 17.00 5.79 16.29
C LYS A 284 16.68 4.92 15.07
N LEU A 285 15.78 3.95 15.20
CA LEU A 285 15.43 2.99 14.14
C LEU A 285 14.46 3.55 13.07
N PHE A 286 13.48 4.37 13.48
CA PHE A 286 12.41 4.87 12.63
C PHE A 286 12.40 6.39 12.59
N VAL A 287 11.92 6.95 11.47
CA VAL A 287 11.80 8.41 11.32
C VAL A 287 10.53 8.91 11.99
N VAL A 288 9.38 8.38 11.60
CA VAL A 288 8.06 8.67 12.15
C VAL A 288 7.81 7.77 13.37
N PRO A 289 7.22 8.28 14.46
CA PRO A 289 7.06 7.51 15.69
C PRO A 289 6.07 6.35 15.56
N MET A 290 5.09 6.47 14.66
CA MET A 290 4.01 5.51 14.41
C MET A 290 3.97 5.07 12.95
N TYR A 291 3.22 4.01 12.67
CA TYR A 291 3.02 3.46 11.33
C TYR A 291 1.75 4.03 10.66
N ASN A 292 1.67 3.91 9.34
CA ASN A 292 0.42 4.08 8.61
C ASN A 292 -0.27 2.71 8.47
N SER A 293 -1.47 2.59 9.05
CA SER A 293 -2.22 1.32 9.06
C SER A 293 -2.79 0.93 7.69
N LEU A 294 -3.00 1.88 6.78
CA LEU A 294 -3.62 1.61 5.48
C LEU A 294 -2.63 0.93 4.51
N LEU A 295 -1.37 1.36 4.55
CA LEU A 295 -0.28 0.89 3.70
C LEU A 295 0.88 0.45 4.59
N ILE A 296 0.66 -0.61 5.36
CA ILE A 296 1.59 -1.04 6.43
C ILE A 296 2.95 -1.48 5.89
N ASP A 297 2.98 -2.21 4.78
CA ASP A 297 4.17 -2.67 4.08
C ASP A 297 5.02 -1.47 3.62
N GLN A 298 4.41 -0.53 2.90
CA GLN A 298 5.07 0.69 2.44
C GLN A 298 5.51 1.56 3.61
N SER A 299 4.67 1.66 4.64
CA SER A 299 5.00 2.37 5.87
C SER A 299 6.21 1.79 6.55
N MET A 300 6.33 0.47 6.65
CA MET A 300 7.48 -0.17 7.28
C MET A 300 8.74 0.02 6.42
N GLY A 301 8.66 -0.21 5.10
CA GLY A 301 9.80 -0.05 4.21
C GLY A 301 10.36 1.38 4.19
N LEU A 302 9.48 2.37 4.02
CA LEU A 302 9.87 3.77 3.81
C LEU A 302 10.10 4.54 5.13
N ASN A 303 9.51 4.11 6.24
CA ASN A 303 9.74 4.74 7.55
C ASN A 303 11.03 4.26 8.24
N ARG A 304 11.59 3.13 7.81
CA ARG A 304 12.87 2.65 8.34
C ARG A 304 13.94 3.70 8.04
N LYS A 305 14.53 4.24 9.10
CA LYS A 305 15.49 5.33 8.99
C LYS A 305 16.70 4.89 8.19
N ARG A 306 17.13 5.74 7.27
CA ARG A 306 18.39 5.57 6.56
C ARG A 306 19.56 5.98 7.45
N ASP A 307 20.53 5.08 7.59
CA ASP A 307 21.74 5.33 8.38
C ASP A 307 22.71 6.22 7.57
N ASP A 308 22.56 7.54 7.69
CA ASP A 308 23.41 8.55 7.04
C ASP A 308 24.69 8.89 7.85
N GLN A 309 24.87 8.33 9.06
CA GLN A 309 26.06 8.57 9.89
C GLN A 309 27.16 7.53 9.63
N PRO A 310 28.45 7.94 9.63
CA PRO A 310 29.58 7.02 9.51
C PRO A 310 29.63 6.05 10.70
N GLU A 311 30.24 4.89 10.48
CA GLU A 311 30.46 3.84 11.47
C GLU A 311 30.94 4.43 12.79
N VAL A 312 30.10 4.32 13.84
CA VAL A 312 30.64 4.38 15.19
C VAL A 312 31.40 3.07 15.34
N LYS A 313 32.74 3.14 15.26
CA LYS A 313 33.59 2.04 15.66
C LYS A 313 33.23 1.73 17.11
N VAL A 314 32.68 0.54 17.32
CA VAL A 314 32.48 0.01 18.66
C VAL A 314 33.87 -0.44 19.11
N GLU A 315 34.43 0.23 20.11
CA GLU A 315 35.50 -0.33 20.95
C GLU A 315 34.91 -1.42 21.85
#